data_AF-A0A7K1G018-F1
#
_entry.id   AF-A0A7K1G018-F1
#
_cell.length_a   1.000
_cell.length_b   1.000
_cell.length_c   1.000
_cell.angle_alpha   90.00
_cell.angle_beta   90.00
_cell.angle_gamma   90.00
#
_symmetry.space_group_name_H-M   'P 1'
#
loop_
_entity.id
_entity.type
_entity.pdbx_description
1 polymer ?
#
loop_
_entity_poly.entity_id
_entity_poly.type
_entity_poly.pdbx_seq_one_letter_code
_entity_poly.pdbx_strand_id
1 'polypeptide(L)'
;MTNQILFLIAIMIGAFYARKYGIKAKSDIENYNQKKTNETVKTKNDYLNTNVFYNLKNMNNGFDTESIHYFSQSDFEIIINRIEELGIGILGIEPWLNGEFYDIKVVEDYGGISTDSKWYRKAFEEFKKENENLLYAASYDIQIPVSF
;
A
#
# COMPACT_ATOMS: atom_id res chain seq x y z
N MET A 1 21.65 -58.39 26.63
CA MET A 1 21.35 -57.16 27.39
C MET A 1 21.87 -55.89 26.69
N THR A 2 23.07 -55.93 26.10
CA THR A 2 23.73 -54.76 25.46
C THR A 2 23.01 -54.20 24.22
N ASN A 3 22.47 -55.06 23.34
CA ASN A 3 21.80 -54.62 22.10
C ASN A 3 20.45 -53.94 22.36
N GLN A 4 19.73 -54.31 23.43
CA GLN A 4 18.49 -53.64 23.82
C GLN A 4 18.75 -52.25 24.39
N ILE A 5 19.84 -52.06 25.14
CA ILE A 5 20.26 -50.76 25.67
C ILE A 5 20.67 -49.82 24.53
N LEU A 6 21.41 -50.30 23.53
CA LEU A 6 21.79 -49.52 22.34
C LEU A 6 20.57 -49.07 21.53
N PHE A 7 19.55 -49.92 21.39
CA PHE A 7 18.31 -49.58 20.69
C PHE A 7 17.52 -48.48 21.41
N LEU A 8 17.42 -48.56 22.74
CA LEU A 8 16.77 -47.54 23.56
C LEU A 8 17.49 -46.18 23.47
N ILE A 9 18.83 -46.17 23.46
CA ILE A 9 19.62 -44.94 23.28
C ILE A 9 19.33 -44.30 21.92
N ALA A 10 19.29 -45.09 20.85
CA ALA A 10 18.98 -44.58 19.50
C ALA A 10 17.58 -43.97 19.40
N ILE A 11 16.56 -44.58 20.04
CA ILE A 11 15.20 -44.04 20.11
C ILE A 11 15.19 -42.70 20.86
N MET A 12 15.86 -42.62 22.00
CA MET A 12 15.91 -41.40 22.81
C MET A 12 16.59 -40.25 22.07
N ILE A 13 17.67 -40.53 21.34
CA ILE A 13 18.35 -39.55 20.49
C ILE A 13 17.42 -39.10 19.36
N GLY A 14 16.77 -40.04 18.66
CA GLY A 14 15.81 -39.72 17.60
C GLY A 14 14.65 -38.83 18.08
N ALA A 15 14.07 -39.15 19.23
CA ALA A 15 13.00 -38.37 19.85
C ALA A 15 13.47 -36.97 20.26
N PHE A 16 14.69 -36.84 20.79
CA PHE A 16 15.28 -35.55 21.14
C PHE A 16 15.46 -34.65 19.91
N TYR A 17 16.04 -35.19 18.83
CA TYR A 17 16.22 -34.43 17.59
C TYR A 17 14.88 -34.04 16.96
N ALA A 18 13.91 -34.97 16.88
CA ALA A 18 12.57 -34.66 16.36
C ALA A 18 11.89 -33.53 17.15
N ARG A 19 11.99 -33.55 18.48
CA ARG A 19 11.45 -32.48 19.35
C ARG A 19 12.17 -31.15 19.12
N LYS A 20 13.51 -31.15 19.06
CA LYS A 20 14.31 -29.93 18.84
C LYS A 20 13.97 -29.26 17.50
N TYR A 21 13.91 -30.03 16.42
CA TYR A 21 13.58 -29.50 15.09
C TYR A 21 12.11 -29.08 14.99
N GLY A 22 11.18 -29.80 15.64
CA GLY A 22 9.78 -29.40 15.69
C GLY A 22 9.54 -28.08 16.44
N ILE A 23 10.25 -27.85 17.55
CA ILE A 23 10.19 -26.57 18.29
C ILE A 23 10.75 -25.43 17.44
N LYS A 24 11.91 -25.64 16.80
CA LYS A 24 12.51 -24.63 15.93
C LYS A 24 11.58 -24.25 14.78
N ALA A 25 11.02 -25.23 14.08
CA ALA A 25 10.09 -24.98 12.97
C ALA A 25 8.86 -24.17 13.41
N LYS A 26 8.28 -24.47 14.59
CA LYS A 26 7.17 -23.67 15.15
C LYS A 26 7.59 -22.23 15.45
N SER A 27 8.75 -22.03 16.05
CA SER A 27 9.28 -20.68 16.32
C SER A 27 9.56 -19.90 15.04
N ASP A 28 10.13 -20.54 14.02
CA ASP A 28 10.41 -19.91 12.73
C ASP A 28 9.10 -19.49 12.02
N ILE A 29 8.05 -20.30 12.11
CA ILE A 29 6.70 -19.97 11.59
C ILE A 29 6.06 -18.83 12.38
N GLU A 30 6.16 -18.84 13.71
CA GLU A 30 5.63 -17.78 14.57
C GLU A 30 6.33 -16.44 14.29
N ASN A 31 7.67 -16.46 14.20
CA ASN A 31 8.47 -15.30 13.83
C ASN A 31 8.12 -14.78 12.43
N TYR A 32 7.91 -15.67 11.45
CA TYR A 32 7.44 -15.29 10.12
C TYR A 32 6.06 -14.64 10.16
N ASN A 33 5.11 -15.23 10.89
CA ASN A 33 3.76 -14.69 10.99
C ASN A 33 3.74 -13.36 11.74
N GLN A 34 4.55 -13.20 12.79
CA GLN A 34 4.68 -11.95 13.53
C GLN A 34 5.34 -10.87 12.68
N LYS A 35 6.44 -11.19 11.98
CA LYS A 35 7.11 -10.28 11.04
C LYS A 35 6.18 -9.88 9.91
N LYS A 36 5.51 -10.85 9.29
CA LYS A 36 4.48 -10.60 8.27
C LYS A 36 3.38 -9.72 8.83
N THR A 37 2.85 -9.98 10.03
CA THR A 37 1.80 -9.16 10.64
C THR A 37 2.29 -7.72 10.88
N ASN A 38 3.51 -7.54 11.41
CA ASN A 38 4.08 -6.21 11.64
C ASN A 38 4.40 -5.46 10.33
N GLU A 39 4.82 -6.16 9.27
CA GLU A 39 5.01 -5.60 7.92
C GLU A 39 3.67 -5.36 7.21
N THR A 40 2.64 -6.15 7.51
CA THR A 40 1.32 -6.11 6.87
C THR A 40 0.45 -4.94 7.36
N VAL A 41 0.75 -4.35 8.53
CA VAL A 41 -0.11 -3.30 9.14
C VAL A 41 0.24 -1.87 8.70
N LYS A 42 0.91 -1.70 7.56
CA LYS A 42 0.84 -0.45 6.80
C LYS A 42 0.59 -0.77 5.33
N THR A 43 -0.67 -0.97 4.96
CA THR A 43 -1.04 -1.06 3.54
C THR A 43 -0.74 0.28 2.85
N LYS A 44 -0.66 0.29 1.51
CA LYS A 44 -0.57 1.56 0.76
C LYS A 44 -1.69 2.52 1.15
N ASN A 45 -2.91 1.99 1.34
CA ASN A 45 -4.06 2.78 1.80
C ASN A 45 -3.89 3.31 3.23
N ASP A 46 -3.39 2.51 4.17
CA ASP A 46 -3.12 2.99 5.54
C ASP A 46 -2.06 4.11 5.55
N TYR A 47 -1.02 3.96 4.71
CA TYR A 47 -0.02 4.99 4.52
C TYR A 47 -0.66 6.29 4.01
N LEU A 48 -1.45 6.22 2.94
CA LEU A 48 -2.12 7.39 2.38
C LEU A 48 -3.10 8.02 3.38
N ASN A 49 -3.92 7.22 4.06
CA ASN A 49 -4.87 7.70 5.07
C ASN A 49 -4.16 8.47 6.19
N THR A 50 -3.03 7.95 6.66
CA THR A 50 -2.29 8.55 7.78
C THR A 50 -1.49 9.79 7.36
N ASN A 51 -0.89 9.79 6.17
CA ASN A 51 0.14 10.78 5.79
C ASN A 51 -0.33 11.76 4.70
N VAL A 52 -1.32 11.39 3.89
CA VAL A 52 -1.75 12.17 2.71
C VAL A 52 -3.21 12.62 2.82
N PHE A 53 -4.12 11.75 3.25
CA PHE A 53 -5.57 12.02 3.26
C PHE A 53 -6.09 12.52 4.60
N TYR A 54 -5.23 12.69 5.60
CA TYR A 54 -5.64 13.13 6.93
C TYR A 54 -6.38 14.48 6.86
N ASN A 55 -7.49 14.58 7.59
CA ASN A 55 -8.39 15.74 7.62
C ASN A 55 -9.00 16.15 6.26
N LEU A 56 -8.97 15.27 5.25
CA LEU A 56 -9.67 15.47 3.98
C LEU A 56 -10.93 14.62 3.92
N LYS A 57 -11.95 15.09 3.21
CA LYS A 57 -13.22 14.39 3.12
C LYS A 57 -13.20 13.42 1.94
N ASN A 58 -13.31 12.12 2.21
CA ASN A 58 -13.63 11.16 1.16
C ASN A 58 -15.07 11.41 0.68
N MET A 59 -15.20 11.68 -0.62
CA MET A 59 -16.47 11.96 -1.31
C MET A 59 -17.09 10.69 -1.89
N ASN A 60 -16.43 9.53 -1.80
CA ASN A 60 -17.04 8.25 -2.13
C ASN A 60 -18.20 7.97 -1.17
N ASN A 61 -19.42 8.08 -1.66
CA ASN A 61 -20.65 7.80 -0.92
C ASN A 61 -21.30 6.47 -1.34
N GLY A 62 -20.52 5.58 -1.97
CA GLY A 62 -20.96 4.27 -2.47
C GLY A 62 -21.17 4.19 -3.99
N PHE A 63 -20.76 5.21 -4.75
CA PHE A 63 -20.80 5.16 -6.22
C PHE A 63 -19.67 4.28 -6.81
N ASP A 64 -18.61 4.02 -6.05
CA ASP A 64 -17.54 3.08 -6.41
C ASP A 64 -17.11 2.27 -5.18
N THR A 65 -16.16 1.36 -5.36
CA THR A 65 -15.57 0.47 -4.37
C THR A 65 -15.04 1.27 -3.17
N GLU A 66 -15.36 0.79 -1.96
CA GLU A 66 -15.03 1.46 -0.69
C GLU A 66 -13.54 1.79 -0.50
N SER A 67 -12.66 1.06 -1.17
CA SER A 67 -11.21 1.27 -1.09
C SER A 67 -10.69 2.48 -1.88
N ILE A 68 -11.51 3.07 -2.74
CA ILE A 68 -11.14 4.23 -3.56
C ILE A 68 -11.65 5.50 -2.90
N HIS A 69 -10.75 6.45 -2.73
CA HIS A 69 -11.08 7.76 -2.17
C HIS A 69 -11.19 8.79 -3.29
N TYR A 70 -12.24 9.59 -3.22
CA TYR A 70 -12.48 10.70 -4.14
C TYR A 70 -12.45 12.00 -3.36
N PHE A 71 -11.85 13.01 -3.94
CA PHE A 71 -11.67 14.31 -3.30
C PHE A 71 -12.23 15.42 -4.18
N SER A 72 -12.72 16.48 -3.54
CA SER A 72 -13.03 17.72 -4.25
C SER A 72 -11.75 18.29 -4.87
N GLN A 73 -11.90 19.20 -5.82
CA GLN A 73 -10.77 19.93 -6.39
C GLN A 73 -9.89 20.59 -5.31
N SER A 74 -10.48 21.24 -4.31
CA SER A 74 -9.73 21.91 -3.24
C SER A 74 -8.93 20.93 -2.38
N ASP A 75 -9.53 19.79 -2.04
CA ASP A 75 -8.88 18.77 -1.21
C ASP A 75 -7.79 18.05 -2.00
N PHE A 76 -8.01 17.83 -3.30
CA PHE A 76 -7.02 17.20 -4.18
C PHE A 76 -5.77 18.08 -4.40
N GLU A 77 -5.91 19.41 -4.45
CA GLU A 77 -4.76 20.34 -4.45
C GLU A 77 -3.91 20.16 -3.17
N ILE A 78 -4.56 19.98 -2.01
CA ILE A 78 -3.85 19.71 -0.75
C ILE A 78 -3.09 18.38 -0.82
N ILE A 79 -3.70 17.35 -1.42
CA ILE A 79 -3.06 16.05 -1.65
C ILE A 79 -1.80 16.21 -2.51
N ILE A 80 -1.89 16.92 -3.63
CA ILE A 80 -0.75 17.21 -4.52
C ILE A 80 0.40 17.84 -3.74
N ASN A 81 0.11 18.84 -2.91
CA ASN A 81 1.14 19.48 -2.08
C ASN A 81 1.81 18.49 -1.11
N ARG A 82 1.01 17.64 -0.44
CA ARG A 82 1.54 16.65 0.51
C ARG A 82 2.40 15.58 -0.15
N ILE A 83 1.99 15.07 -1.32
CA ILE A 83 2.78 14.04 -2.00
C ILE A 83 4.10 14.59 -2.55
N GLU A 84 4.15 15.87 -2.93
CA GLU A 84 5.38 16.56 -3.33
C GLU A 84 6.37 16.62 -2.17
N GLU A 85 5.91 17.05 -1.00
CA GLU A 85 6.74 17.11 0.22
C GLU A 85 7.25 15.73 0.64
N LEU A 86 6.43 14.69 0.45
CA LEU A 86 6.76 13.30 0.79
C LEU A 86 7.57 12.57 -0.30
N GLY A 87 7.73 13.16 -1.49
CA GLY A 87 8.36 12.50 -2.64
C GLY A 87 7.57 11.29 -3.17
N ILE A 88 6.25 11.27 -2.99
CA ILE A 88 5.37 10.20 -3.47
C ILE A 88 4.98 10.51 -4.92
N GLY A 89 5.08 9.49 -5.79
CA GLY A 89 4.67 9.63 -7.18
C GLY A 89 3.17 9.39 -7.39
N ILE A 90 2.66 9.88 -8.51
CA ILE A 90 1.36 9.46 -9.05
C ILE A 90 1.64 8.65 -10.33
N LEU A 91 0.78 7.69 -10.66
CA LEU A 91 0.80 6.95 -11.93
C LEU A 91 -0.32 7.42 -12.86
N GLY A 92 -1.47 7.81 -12.31
CA GLY A 92 -2.57 8.40 -13.07
C GLY A 92 -3.53 9.20 -12.18
N ILE A 93 -4.19 10.19 -12.79
CA ILE A 93 -5.25 11.00 -12.19
C ILE A 93 -6.54 10.72 -12.96
N GLU A 94 -7.58 10.35 -12.21
CA GLU A 94 -8.89 9.96 -12.71
C GLU A 94 -9.95 10.93 -12.17
N PRO A 95 -10.34 11.95 -12.95
CA PRO A 95 -11.50 12.76 -12.64
C PRO A 95 -12.80 11.98 -12.87
N TRP A 96 -13.79 12.29 -12.03
CA TRP A 96 -15.14 11.75 -12.10
C TRP A 96 -16.14 12.88 -12.02
N LEU A 97 -17.21 12.78 -12.79
CA LEU A 97 -18.29 13.76 -12.85
C LEU A 97 -19.60 13.07 -12.50
N ASN A 98 -20.31 13.58 -11.48
CA ASN A 98 -21.61 13.04 -11.06
C ASN A 98 -21.60 11.53 -10.74
N GLY A 99 -20.47 11.00 -10.24
CA GLY A 99 -20.33 9.59 -9.91
C GLY A 99 -20.05 8.69 -11.11
N GLU A 100 -19.72 9.25 -12.27
CA GLU A 100 -19.29 8.51 -13.45
C GLU A 100 -17.85 8.88 -13.84
N PHE A 101 -17.13 7.92 -14.42
CA PHE A 101 -15.82 8.12 -15.01
C PHE A 101 -15.86 9.24 -16.05
N TYR A 102 -15.00 10.24 -15.92
CA TYR A 102 -14.93 11.37 -16.84
C TYR A 102 -13.78 11.18 -17.85
N ASP A 103 -12.56 10.98 -17.36
CA ASP A 103 -11.36 10.77 -18.18
C ASP A 103 -10.20 10.23 -17.31
N ILE A 104 -9.01 10.03 -17.90
CA ILE A 104 -7.76 9.72 -17.20
C ILE A 104 -6.56 10.38 -17.86
N LYS A 105 -5.62 10.86 -17.04
CA LYS A 105 -4.27 11.24 -17.49
C LYS A 105 -3.23 10.41 -16.76
N VAL A 106 -2.32 9.79 -17.50
CA VAL A 106 -1.32 8.86 -16.97
C VAL A 106 0.10 9.38 -17.16
N VAL A 107 1.02 9.03 -16.26
CA VAL A 107 2.40 9.55 -16.24
C VAL A 107 3.17 9.26 -17.52
N GLU A 108 2.86 8.16 -18.21
CA GLU A 108 3.49 7.73 -19.45
C GLU A 108 3.35 8.78 -20.57
N ASP A 109 2.22 9.49 -20.63
CA ASP A 109 1.97 10.56 -21.59
C ASP A 109 2.80 11.84 -21.30
N TYR A 110 3.42 11.90 -20.12
CA TYR A 110 4.14 13.07 -19.61
C TYR A 110 5.62 12.76 -19.31
N GLY A 111 6.16 11.65 -19.81
CA GLY A 111 7.59 11.31 -19.70
C GLY A 111 7.94 10.23 -18.68
N GLY A 112 6.94 9.66 -17.99
CA GLY A 112 7.10 8.40 -17.24
C GLY A 112 7.77 8.50 -15.86
N ILE A 113 8.05 9.69 -15.33
CA ILE A 113 8.63 9.87 -14.00
C ILE A 113 7.51 10.17 -13.01
N SER A 114 7.06 9.16 -12.24
CA SER A 114 5.91 9.26 -11.32
C SER A 114 6.02 10.39 -10.30
N THR A 115 7.23 10.70 -9.85
CA THR A 115 7.53 11.74 -8.85
C THR A 115 7.74 13.14 -9.44
N ASP A 116 7.74 13.31 -10.77
CA ASP A 116 7.90 14.65 -11.37
C ASP A 116 6.63 15.48 -11.20
N SER A 117 6.66 16.44 -10.28
CA SER A 117 5.50 17.27 -9.98
C SER A 117 4.97 18.08 -11.15
N LYS A 118 5.79 18.35 -12.16
CA LYS A 118 5.34 19.05 -13.36
C LYS A 118 4.26 18.28 -14.09
N TRP A 119 4.31 16.95 -14.06
CA TRP A 119 3.35 16.13 -14.80
C TRP A 119 1.97 16.18 -14.12
N TYR A 120 1.87 15.83 -12.84
CA TYR A 120 0.56 15.72 -12.18
C TYR A 120 -0.06 17.09 -11.92
N ARG A 121 0.75 18.14 -11.68
CA ARG A 121 0.23 19.50 -11.64
C ARG A 121 -0.34 19.93 -12.98
N LYS A 122 0.35 19.64 -14.09
CA LYS A 122 -0.15 19.98 -15.42
C LYS A 122 -1.45 19.24 -15.73
N ALA A 123 -1.50 17.93 -15.49
CA ALA A 123 -2.69 17.12 -15.69
C ALA A 123 -3.89 17.61 -14.85
N PHE A 124 -3.65 17.95 -13.58
CA PHE A 124 -4.69 18.50 -12.71
C PHE A 124 -5.18 19.87 -13.18
N GLU A 125 -4.28 20.77 -13.56
CA GLU A 125 -4.64 22.10 -14.11
C GLU A 125 -5.41 22.02 -15.44
N GLU A 126 -5.17 21.00 -16.27
CA GLU A 126 -5.97 20.74 -17.47
C GLU A 126 -7.42 20.39 -17.08
N PHE A 127 -7.62 19.43 -16.17
CA PHE A 127 -8.96 19.04 -15.72
C PHE A 127 -9.71 20.17 -15.01
N LYS A 128 -9.04 20.97 -14.19
CA LYS A 128 -9.63 22.16 -13.54
C LYS A 128 -10.22 23.15 -14.54
N LYS A 129 -9.64 23.26 -15.74
CA LYS A 129 -10.12 24.17 -16.80
C LYS A 129 -11.28 23.58 -17.59
N GLU A 130 -11.38 22.26 -17.64
CA GLU A 130 -12.45 21.57 -18.36
C GLU A 130 -13.75 21.58 -17.58
N ASN A 131 -13.72 21.34 -16.26
CA ASN A 131 -14.91 21.31 -15.43
C ASN A 131 -14.62 21.53 -13.92
N GLU A 132 -15.35 22.45 -13.29
CA GLU A 132 -15.18 22.81 -11.88
C GLU A 132 -15.82 21.81 -10.89
N ASN A 133 -16.70 20.92 -11.36
CA ASN A 133 -17.47 19.99 -10.53
C ASN A 133 -16.87 18.58 -10.47
N LEU A 134 -15.61 18.42 -10.88
CA LEU A 134 -14.92 17.13 -10.87
C LEU A 134 -14.56 16.69 -9.45
N LEU A 135 -14.72 15.39 -9.19
CA LEU A 135 -14.07 14.69 -8.10
C LEU A 135 -12.82 13.99 -8.64
N TYR A 136 -11.80 13.84 -7.81
CA TYR A 136 -10.51 13.31 -8.23
C TYR A 136 -10.11 12.10 -7.40
N ALA A 137 -9.71 11.03 -8.10
CA ALA A 137 -8.95 9.92 -7.56
C ALA A 137 -7.57 9.85 -8.25
N ALA A 138 -6.63 9.13 -7.63
CA ALA A 138 -5.32 8.91 -8.22
C ALA A 138 -4.73 7.56 -7.82
N SER A 139 -3.91 7.02 -8.71
CA SER A 139 -3.07 5.86 -8.43
C SER A 139 -1.70 6.32 -7.94
N TYR A 140 -1.30 5.95 -6.72
CA TYR A 140 -0.06 6.44 -6.10
C TYR A 140 1.09 5.42 -6.20
N ASP A 141 2.26 5.92 -6.60
CA ASP A 141 3.53 5.20 -6.58
C ASP A 141 4.21 5.37 -5.23
N ILE A 142 3.84 4.51 -4.29
CA ILE A 142 4.37 4.50 -2.92
C ILE A 142 5.38 3.36 -2.79
N GLN A 143 6.62 3.73 -2.49
CA GLN A 143 7.62 2.82 -1.96
C GLN A 143 7.51 2.86 -0.43
N ILE A 144 6.94 1.80 0.17
CA ILE A 144 6.90 1.70 1.63
C ILE A 144 8.30 1.30 2.10
N PRO A 145 9.04 2.17 2.84
CA PRO A 145 10.34 1.77 3.35
C PRO A 145 10.14 0.63 4.35
N VAL A 146 10.62 -0.56 3.99
CA VAL A 146 10.75 -1.68 4.91
C VAL A 146 11.88 -1.31 5.88
N SER A 147 11.55 -1.11 7.15
CA SER A 147 12.55 -0.98 8.21
C SER A 147 13.23 -2.35 8.37
N PHE A 148 14.47 -2.47 7.90
CA PHE A 148 15.32 -3.65 8.09
C PHE A 148 15.97 -3.66 9.48
#